data_AF-A0A7Y8L8N9-F1
#
_entry.id   AF-A0A7Y8L8N9-F1
#
_cell.length_a   1.000
_cell.length_b   1.000
_cell.length_c   1.000
_cell.angle_alpha   90.00
_cell.angle_beta   90.00
_cell.angle_gamma   90.00
#
_symmetry.space_group_name_H-M   'P 1'
#
loop_
_entity.id
_entity.type
_entity.pdbx_description
1 polymer ?
#
loop_
_entity_poly.entity_id
_entity_poly.type
_entity_poly.pdbx_seq_one_letter_code
_entity_poly.pdbx_strand_id
1 'polypeptide(L)' 'MSEDKDKFQCQGAGTCGYIYDPGRGDKKGKIPKGTTFENLPEDWKCPGCGVGKDRFKCLEEPECKEEK' A
#
# COMPACT_ATOMS: atom_id res chain seq x y z
N MET A 1 -20.63 8.15 4.26
CA MET A 1 -19.59 7.54 5.10
C MET A 1 -18.59 6.90 4.17
N SER A 2 -17.53 7.64 3.86
CA SER A 2 -16.47 7.28 2.93
C SER A 2 -15.16 7.47 3.68
N GLU A 3 -14.65 6.40 4.31
CA GLU A 3 -13.35 6.43 5.00
C GLU A 3 -12.52 5.17 4.68
N ASP A 4 -12.87 4.45 3.61
CA ASP A 4 -12.25 3.17 3.29
C ASP A 4 -11.88 3.17 1.82
N LYS A 5 -10.73 3.75 1.44
CA LYS A 5 -10.23 3.65 0.05
C LYS A 5 -8.78 3.99 -0.26
N ASP A 6 -7.89 4.19 0.71
CA ASP A 6 -6.47 4.43 0.42
C ASP A 6 -5.68 3.11 0.32
N LYS A 7 -5.84 2.31 -0.75
CA LYS A 7 -4.96 1.14 -0.99
C LYS A 7 -3.70 1.58 -1.71
N PHE A 8 -2.54 1.09 -1.29
CA PHE A 8 -1.24 1.48 -1.86
C PHE A 8 -0.52 0.26 -2.40
N GLN A 9 -0.12 0.28 -3.67
CA GLN A 9 0.69 -0.78 -4.26
C GLN A 9 2.16 -0.41 -4.25
N CYS A 10 2.98 -1.35 -3.81
CA CYS A 10 4.41 -1.30 -3.94
C CYS A 10 4.83 -1.48 -5.40
N GLN A 11 5.49 -0.47 -5.97
CA GLN A 11 6.18 -0.52 -7.26
C GLN A 11 7.67 -0.90 -7.11
N GLY A 12 8.00 -1.63 -6.03
CA GLY A 12 9.36 -2.10 -5.77
C GLY A 12 9.85 -3.11 -6.82
N ALA A 13 11.12 -2.94 -7.22
CA ALA A 13 11.88 -3.69 -8.22
C ALA A 13 11.13 -4.84 -8.92
N GLY A 14 10.44 -4.50 -10.02
CA GLY A 14 10.01 -5.40 -11.10
C GLY A 14 8.89 -6.41 -10.80
N THR A 15 8.71 -6.88 -9.56
CA THR A 15 7.77 -8.00 -9.28
C THR A 15 7.15 -8.01 -7.89
N CYS A 16 7.25 -6.94 -7.09
CA CYS A 16 6.71 -7.00 -5.73
C CYS A 16 5.17 -7.10 -5.71
N GLY A 17 4.48 -6.13 -6.32
CA GLY A 17 3.02 -6.13 -6.41
C GLY A 17 2.28 -6.11 -5.06
N TYR A 18 2.99 -5.87 -3.96
CA TYR A 18 2.42 -5.89 -2.61
C TYR A 18 1.42 -4.73 -2.43
N ILE A 19 0.23 -5.01 -1.90
CA ILE A 19 -0.82 -4.02 -1.68
C ILE A 19 -0.98 -3.80 -0.17
N TYR A 20 -0.70 -2.57 0.26
CA TYR A 20 -0.99 -2.09 1.61
C TYR A 20 -2.44 -1.60 1.68
N ASP A 21 -3.15 -2.06 2.70
CA ASP A 21 -4.53 -1.69 2.99
C ASP A 21 -4.60 -1.10 4.41
N PRO A 22 -4.89 0.20 4.58
CA PRO A 22 -4.92 0.84 5.89
C PRO A 22 -6.09 0.36 6.74
N GLY A 23 -7.22 -0.01 6.13
CA GLY A 23 -8.39 -0.55 6.83
C GLY A 23 -8.09 -1.89 7.53
N ARG A 24 -7.26 -2.74 6.92
CA ARG A 24 -6.77 -4.00 7.50
C ARG A 24 -5.45 -3.85 8.24
N GLY A 25 -4.69 -2.79 7.95
CA GLY A 25 -3.31 -2.63 8.40
C GLY A 25 -2.38 -3.66 7.76
N ASP A 26 -1.20 -3.82 8.34
CA ASP A 26 -0.25 -4.85 7.91
C ASP A 26 0.35 -5.61 9.11
N LYS A 27 -0.10 -6.85 9.31
CA LYS A 27 0.42 -7.70 10.39
C LYS A 27 1.91 -8.00 10.26
N LYS A 28 2.43 -8.06 9.03
CA LYS A 28 3.81 -8.47 8.75
C LYS A 28 4.81 -7.36 9.06
N GLY A 29 4.41 -6.12 8.84
CA GLY A 29 5.12 -4.88 9.19
C GLY A 29 4.73 -4.30 10.56
N LYS A 30 3.98 -5.06 11.38
CA LYS A 30 3.53 -4.65 12.72
C LYS A 30 2.68 -3.37 12.73
N ILE A 31 1.90 -3.16 11.69
CA ILE A 31 1.02 -2.01 11.54
C ILE A 31 -0.41 -2.41 11.94
N PRO A 32 -1.03 -1.74 12.92
CA PRO A 32 -2.40 -2.05 13.31
C PRO A 32 -3.40 -1.67 12.21
N LYS A 33 -4.58 -2.28 12.28
CA LYS A 33 -5.71 -1.91 11.42
C LYS A 33 -6.14 -0.47 11.69
N GLY A 34 -6.52 0.26 10.65
CA GLY A 34 -6.88 1.68 10.72
C GLY A 34 -5.69 2.64 10.66
N THR A 35 -4.46 2.15 10.45
CA THR A 35 -3.30 3.03 10.23
C THR A 35 -3.23 3.44 8.77
N THR A 36 -3.37 4.73 8.49
CA THR A 36 -3.18 5.27 7.14
C THR A 36 -1.71 5.20 6.73
N PHE A 37 -1.47 5.21 5.42
CA PHE A 37 -0.11 5.14 4.88
C PHE A 37 0.78 6.32 5.31
N GLU A 38 0.17 7.50 5.49
CA GLU A 38 0.86 8.68 6.03
C GLU A 38 1.29 8.51 7.49
N ASN A 39 0.55 7.70 8.25
CA ASN A 39 0.85 7.42 9.65
C ASN A 39 1.89 6.29 9.81
N LEU A 40 2.37 5.69 8.71
CA LEU A 40 3.41 4.67 8.76
C LEU A 40 4.77 5.26 9.18
N PRO A 41 5.52 4.56 10.05
CA PRO A 41 6.86 5.00 10.43
C PRO A 41 7.77 5.08 9.21
N GLU A 42 8.74 5.99 9.24
CA GLU A 42 9.73 6.19 8.18
C GLU A 42 10.65 4.97 7.95
N ASP A 43 10.84 4.13 8.96
CA ASP A 43 11.53 2.85 8.83
C ASP A 43 10.63 1.72 8.27
N TRP A 44 9.33 1.98 8.09
CA TRP A 44 8.45 0.99 7.46
C TRP A 44 8.87 0.76 6.01
N LYS A 45 9.11 -0.51 5.71
CA LYS A 45 9.53 -0.98 4.40
C LYS A 45 8.58 -2.07 3.94
N CYS A 46 8.40 -2.19 2.64
CA CYS A 46 7.58 -3.23 2.06
C CYS A 46 8.06 -4.61 2.55
N PRO A 47 7.20 -5.44 3.16
CA PRO A 47 7.59 -6.78 3.63
C PRO A 47 7.88 -7.75 2.47
N GLY A 48 7.54 -7.38 1.22
CA GLY A 48 7.82 -8.16 0.02
C GLY A 48 9.20 -7.89 -0.59
N CYS A 49 9.62 -6.62 -0.65
CA CYS A 49 10.85 -6.24 -1.36
C CYS A 49 11.80 -5.31 -0.58
N GLY A 50 11.42 -4.84 0.61
CA GLY A 50 12.28 -4.00 1.45
C GLY A 50 12.42 -2.55 1.00
N VAL A 51 11.73 -2.11 -0.06
CA VAL A 51 11.70 -0.70 -0.46
C VAL A 51 10.91 0.13 0.54
N GLY A 52 11.27 1.41 0.66
CA GLY A 52 10.55 2.35 1.51
C GLY A 52 9.17 2.71 0.94
N LYS A 53 8.42 3.46 1.77
CA LYS A 53 7.11 4.01 1.42
C LYS A 53 7.12 4.93 0.19
N ASP A 54 8.28 5.44 -0.19
CA ASP A 54 8.51 6.26 -1.40
C ASP A 54 8.20 5.52 -2.72
N ARG A 55 8.21 4.18 -2.73
CA ARG A 55 7.87 3.37 -3.91
C ARG A 55 6.44 2.86 -3.92
N PHE A 56 5.60 3.31 -3.00
CA PHE A 56 4.19 2.95 -3.00
C PHE A 56 3.37 3.99 -3.74
N LYS A 57 2.35 3.51 -4.46
CA LYS A 57 1.45 4.35 -5.24
C LYS A 57 0.00 4.03 -4.88
N CYS A 58 -0.82 5.05 -4.71
CA CYS A 58 -2.26 4.88 -4.45
C CYS A 58 -2.92 4.18 -5.64
N LEU A 59 -3.75 3.17 -5.37
CA LEU A 59 -4.47 2.37 -6.36
C LEU A 59 -5.92 2.80 -6.58
N GLU A 60 -6.42 3.82 -5.89
CA GLU A 60 -7.76 4.33 -6.14
C GLU A 60 -7.76 5.32 -7.32
N GLU A 61 -8.06 4.82 -8.51
CA GLU A 61 -9.13 5.30 -9.41
C GLU A 61 -9.59 4.09 -10.27
N PRO A 62 -10.90 3.88 -10.48
CA PRO A 62 -11.42 2.77 -11.29
C PRO A 62 -11.18 3.00 -12.79
N GLU A 63 -9.92 3.11 -13.25
CA GLU A 63 -9.56 3.09 -14.68
C GLU A 63 -8.20 2.43 -14.90
N CYS A 64 -8.12 1.11 -14.73
CA CYS A 64 -7.34 0.30 -15.67
C CYS A 64 -8.31 -0.12 -16.78
N LYS A 65 -8.63 0.81 -17.69
CA LYS A 65 -9.09 0.41 -19.02
C LYS A 65 -7.86 -0.04 -19.78
N GLU A 66 -7.78 -1.33 -20.08
CA GLU A 66 -7.44 -1.71 -21.44
C GLU A 66 -8.42 -2.80 -21.88
N GLU A 67 -9.22 -2.39 -22.85
CA GLU A 67 -10.16 -3.19 -23.62
C GLU A 67 -9.50 -4.41 -24.24
N LYS A 68 -10.24 -5.53 -24.27
CA LYS A 68 -10.33 -6.34 -25.48
C LYS A 68 -11.68 -7.03 -25.58
#